data_AF-A0A1X7TGZ9-F1
#
_entry.id   AF-A0A1X7TGZ9-F1
#
_cell.length_a   1.000
_cell.length_b   1.000
_cell.length_c   1.000
_cell.angle_alpha   90.00
_cell.angle_beta   90.00
_cell.angle_gamma   90.00
#
_symmetry.space_group_name_H-M   'P 1'
#
loop_
_entity.id
_entity.type
_entity.pdbx_description
1 polymer ?
#
loop_
_entity_poly.entity_id
_entity_poly.type
_entity_poly.pdbx_seq_one_letter_code
_entity_poly.pdbx_strand_id
1 'polypeptide(L)'
;MPDAPATSTTHSGDDMRKEDLQEEEELSKFFEHGCGCSDNCYALFSHSYIKTYRCDIQAMAKPVQEIAIMSQMAATSTMGGLSTGNHRRQKERKRQFFTFMHQGHKICRVTFQKLHACGKNRFEEIIKNDRMNGLIPRVHGNAPNHALTYDDILRVVAFIRNYAEVHGISLPGRIPGMKSYENKKFLPCSTSKRQVYLEYAESCEGLYVKACAETTFNMLWRRYLPYIE
;
A
#
# COMPACT_ATOMS: atom_id res chain seq x y z
N MET A 1 20.42 -46.07 26.41
CA MET A 1 19.57 -44.92 26.04
C MET A 1 20.18 -44.33 24.79
N PRO A 2 19.52 -44.41 23.62
CA PRO A 2 20.10 -44.02 22.35
C PRO A 2 19.88 -42.53 22.05
N ASP A 3 20.86 -41.94 21.37
CA ASP A 3 20.83 -40.57 20.85
C ASP A 3 19.69 -40.37 19.85
N ALA A 4 18.91 -39.30 20.05
CA ALA A 4 17.86 -38.88 19.14
C ALA A 4 18.48 -38.11 17.95
N PRO A 5 18.14 -38.45 16.69
CA PRO A 5 18.65 -37.71 15.55
C PRO A 5 17.89 -36.39 15.41
N ALA A 6 18.65 -35.30 15.32
CA ALA A 6 18.12 -33.98 15.00
C ALA A 6 17.52 -34.01 13.57
N THR A 7 16.21 -33.87 13.47
CA THR A 7 15.50 -33.67 12.21
C THR A 7 15.79 -32.27 11.69
N SER A 8 16.61 -32.20 10.65
CA SER A 8 16.79 -30.99 9.83
C SER A 8 15.50 -30.74 9.05
N THR A 9 14.64 -29.86 9.56
CA THR A 9 13.50 -29.33 8.80
C THR A 9 14.03 -28.34 7.77
N THR A 10 14.20 -28.80 6.53
CA THR A 10 14.35 -27.93 5.36
C THR A 10 13.05 -27.15 5.19
N HIS A 11 13.06 -25.89 5.62
CA HIS A 11 11.96 -24.97 5.37
C HIS A 11 12.04 -24.52 3.91
N SER A 12 11.45 -25.32 3.01
CA SER A 12 11.20 -24.91 1.62
C SER A 12 10.11 -23.86 1.62
N GLY A 13 10.51 -22.59 1.72
CA GLY A 13 9.62 -21.44 1.77
C GLY A 13 9.77 -20.53 0.55
N ASP A 14 9.59 -21.07 -0.66
CA ASP A 14 9.54 -20.28 -1.89
C ASP A 14 8.17 -20.45 -2.56
N ASP A 15 7.11 -20.00 -1.88
CA ASP A 15 5.85 -19.74 -2.56
C ASP A 15 5.87 -18.27 -3.03
N MET A 16 6.56 -18.03 -4.16
CA MET A 16 6.63 -16.70 -4.76
C MET A 16 5.23 -16.25 -5.16
N ARG A 17 4.87 -15.00 -4.81
CA ARG A 17 3.54 -14.46 -5.12
C ARG A 17 3.34 -14.44 -6.64
N LYS A 18 2.12 -14.68 -7.11
CA LYS A 18 1.77 -14.70 -8.55
C LYS A 18 2.19 -13.43 -9.31
N GLU A 19 2.20 -12.29 -8.62
CA GLU A 19 2.67 -11.01 -9.16
C GLU A 19 4.18 -11.02 -9.42
N ASP A 20 4.96 -11.61 -8.51
CA ASP A 20 6.42 -11.72 -8.62
C ASP A 20 6.80 -12.62 -9.81
N LEU A 21 6.05 -13.72 -10.03
CA LEU A 21 6.23 -14.63 -11.18
C LEU A 21 5.91 -13.95 -12.52
N GLN A 22 4.83 -13.17 -12.59
CA GLN A 22 4.45 -12.47 -13.81
C GLN A 22 5.48 -11.38 -14.17
N GLU A 23 6.03 -10.68 -13.17
CA GLU A 23 7.08 -9.68 -13.39
C GLU A 23 8.40 -10.31 -13.87
N GLU A 24 8.75 -11.48 -13.35
CA GLU A 24 9.94 -12.22 -13.78
C GLU A 24 9.81 -12.72 -15.22
N GLU A 25 8.63 -13.20 -15.62
CA GLU A 25 8.33 -13.57 -17.01
C GLU A 25 8.45 -12.36 -17.95
N GLU A 26 7.88 -11.22 -17.56
CA GLU A 26 7.96 -9.95 -18.29
C GLU A 26 9.38 -9.39 -18.43
N LEU A 27 10.25 -9.69 -17.46
CA LEU A 27 11.66 -9.33 -17.51
C LEU A 27 12.46 -10.31 -18.37
N SER A 28 12.12 -11.60 -18.33
CA SER A 28 12.74 -12.63 -19.17
C SER A 28 12.46 -12.38 -20.64
N LYS A 29 11.21 -12.09 -21.00
CA LYS A 29 10.84 -11.66 -22.37
C LYS A 29 11.61 -10.42 -22.82
N PHE A 30 11.85 -9.47 -21.90
CA PHE A 30 12.63 -8.27 -22.20
C PHE A 30 14.11 -8.59 -22.48
N PHE A 31 14.70 -9.56 -21.79
CA PHE A 31 16.06 -10.02 -22.08
C PHE A 31 16.17 -10.80 -23.39
N GLU A 32 15.13 -11.53 -23.78
CA GLU A 32 15.11 -12.26 -25.05
C GLU A 32 14.89 -11.35 -26.26
N HIS A 33 13.91 -10.45 -26.18
CA HIS A 33 13.46 -9.64 -27.32
C HIS A 33 14.10 -8.25 -27.35
N GLY A 34 14.70 -7.83 -26.23
CA GLY A 34 15.27 -6.51 -26.06
C GLY A 34 14.24 -5.38 -25.97
N CYS A 35 14.74 -4.15 -26.10
CA CYS A 35 13.94 -2.94 -25.95
C CYS A 35 13.28 -2.43 -27.24
N GLY A 36 13.57 -3.06 -28.38
CA GLY A 36 12.95 -2.73 -29.68
C GLY A 36 13.33 -1.37 -30.29
N CYS A 37 14.33 -0.66 -29.75
CA CYS A 37 14.86 0.57 -30.37
C CYS A 37 16.03 0.25 -31.31
N SER A 38 16.30 1.14 -32.27
CA SER A 38 17.40 1.01 -33.25
C SER A 38 18.77 0.76 -32.59
N ASP A 39 19.02 1.45 -31.49
CA ASP A 39 20.34 1.46 -30.84
C ASP A 39 20.53 0.30 -29.87
N ASN A 40 19.50 -0.58 -29.75
CA ASN A 40 19.45 -1.66 -28.78
C ASN A 40 19.93 -1.25 -27.37
N CYS A 41 19.51 -0.08 -26.89
CA CYS A 41 20.13 0.60 -25.76
C CYS A 41 20.13 -0.18 -24.43
N TYR A 42 19.28 -1.21 -24.28
CA TYR A 42 19.31 -2.05 -23.08
C TYR A 42 20.60 -2.89 -22.99
N ALA A 43 21.19 -3.26 -24.14
CA ALA A 43 22.39 -4.08 -24.22
C ALA A 43 23.65 -3.36 -23.70
N LEU A 44 23.55 -2.05 -23.42
CA LEU A 44 24.58 -1.29 -22.70
C LEU A 44 24.77 -1.78 -21.26
N PHE A 45 23.82 -2.56 -20.73
CA PHE A 45 23.82 -3.04 -19.35
C PHE A 45 23.74 -4.56 -19.31
N SER A 46 24.47 -5.18 -18.37
CA SER A 46 24.37 -6.63 -18.16
C SER A 46 23.02 -7.01 -17.57
N HIS A 47 22.56 -8.25 -17.83
CA HIS A 47 21.33 -8.76 -17.24
C HIS A 47 21.41 -8.77 -15.70
N SER A 48 22.58 -9.10 -15.13
CA SER A 48 22.81 -9.07 -13.69
C SER A 48 22.69 -7.66 -13.10
N TYR A 49 23.22 -6.65 -13.79
CA TYR A 49 23.07 -5.26 -13.37
C TYR A 49 21.60 -4.82 -13.40
N ILE A 50 20.89 -5.11 -14.49
CA ILE A 50 19.47 -4.75 -14.62
C ILE A 50 18.65 -5.40 -13.50
N LYS A 51 18.89 -6.68 -13.20
CA LYS A 51 18.21 -7.38 -12.09
C LYS A 51 18.50 -6.72 -10.75
N THR A 52 19.77 -6.49 -10.43
CA THR A 52 20.19 -5.90 -9.15
C THR A 52 19.61 -4.50 -8.96
N TYR A 53 19.78 -3.63 -9.96
CA TYR A 53 19.24 -2.28 -9.92
C TYR A 53 17.72 -2.28 -9.78
N ARG A 54 17.01 -3.17 -10.48
CA ARG A 54 15.57 -3.30 -10.33
C ARG A 54 15.17 -3.70 -8.91
N CYS A 55 15.86 -4.64 -8.28
CA CYS A 55 15.61 -5.02 -6.88
C CYS A 55 15.79 -3.81 -5.95
N ASP A 56 16.86 -3.04 -6.13
CA ASP A 56 17.09 -1.81 -5.34
C ASP A 56 15.94 -0.81 -5.53
N ILE A 57 15.48 -0.64 -6.77
CA ILE A 57 14.36 0.25 -7.09
C ILE A 57 13.05 -0.25 -6.46
N GLN A 58 12.79 -1.55 -6.49
CA GLN A 58 11.58 -2.16 -5.93
C GLN A 58 11.58 -2.14 -4.39
N ALA A 59 12.76 -2.17 -3.77
CA ALA A 59 12.90 -2.04 -2.32
C ALA A 59 12.54 -0.63 -1.81
N MET A 60 12.53 0.39 -2.68
CA MET A 60 12.09 1.73 -2.30
C MET A 60 10.58 1.80 -2.04
N ALA A 61 10.20 2.64 -1.09
CA ALA A 61 8.80 3.03 -0.92
C ALA A 61 8.27 3.64 -2.24
N LYS A 62 7.05 3.27 -2.65
CA LYS A 62 6.47 3.73 -3.93
C LYS A 62 6.52 5.25 -4.15
N PRO A 63 6.23 6.11 -3.15
CA PRO A 63 6.36 7.56 -3.33
C PRO A 63 7.80 8.01 -3.63
N VAL A 64 8.80 7.38 -3.01
CA VAL A 64 10.22 7.67 -3.23
C VAL A 64 10.64 7.25 -4.63
N GLN A 65 10.20 6.08 -5.09
CA GLN A 65 10.42 5.61 -6.46
C GLN A 65 9.82 6.57 -7.50
N GLU A 66 8.60 7.09 -7.26
CA GLU A 66 7.99 8.08 -8.15
C GLU A 66 8.77 9.38 -8.20
N ILE A 67 9.20 9.91 -7.04
CA ILE A 67 10.05 11.10 -6.99
C ILE A 67 11.34 10.87 -7.79
N ALA A 68 12.02 9.74 -7.60
CA ALA A 68 13.25 9.44 -8.33
C ALA A 68 13.04 9.42 -9.86
N ILE A 69 11.95 8.81 -10.33
CA ILE A 69 11.56 8.81 -11.76
C ILE A 69 11.32 10.25 -12.24
N MET A 70 10.50 11.02 -11.52
CA MET A 70 10.18 12.41 -11.90
C MET A 70 11.43 13.29 -11.91
N SER A 71 12.32 13.17 -10.92
CA SER A 71 13.57 13.94 -10.84
C SER A 71 14.50 13.64 -12.01
N GLN A 72 14.68 12.37 -12.38
CA GLN A 72 15.53 12.01 -13.53
C GLN A 72 14.93 12.50 -14.86
N MET A 73 13.61 12.49 -14.98
CA MET A 73 12.91 13.04 -16.14
C MET A 73 13.03 14.56 -16.19
N ALA A 74 12.87 15.26 -15.06
CA ALA A 74 13.02 16.71 -14.97
C ALA A 74 14.44 17.16 -15.31
N ALA A 75 15.47 16.45 -14.82
CA ALA A 75 16.87 16.75 -15.11
C ALA A 75 17.23 16.67 -16.60
N THR A 76 16.47 15.88 -17.36
CA THR A 76 16.69 15.63 -18.79
C THR A 76 15.58 16.22 -19.67
N SER A 77 14.68 16.99 -19.06
CA SER A 77 13.59 17.69 -19.74
C SER A 77 14.13 18.94 -20.40
N THR A 78 14.06 19.00 -21.72
CA THR A 78 14.19 20.28 -22.42
C THR A 78 12.83 20.97 -22.38
N MET A 79 12.69 21.99 -21.52
CA MET A 79 11.58 22.94 -21.62
C MET A 79 11.58 23.51 -23.03
N GLY A 80 10.41 23.57 -23.67
CA GLY A 80 10.26 23.86 -25.09
C GLY A 80 11.00 25.12 -25.53
N GLY A 81 12.20 24.94 -26.08
CA GLY A 81 12.79 25.93 -26.98
C GLY A 81 11.92 26.04 -28.22
N LEU A 82 11.79 27.27 -28.73
CA LEU A 82 11.23 27.52 -30.05
C LEU A 82 11.91 26.60 -31.07
N SER A 83 11.12 25.94 -31.91
CA SER A 83 11.67 25.17 -33.03
C SER A 83 12.48 26.13 -33.90
N THR A 84 13.79 25.93 -33.99
CA THR A 84 14.68 26.59 -34.97
C THR A 84 14.43 25.97 -36.34
N GLY A 85 13.21 26.12 -36.84
CA GLY A 85 12.80 25.69 -38.17
C GLY A 85 12.34 26.92 -38.95
N ASN A 86 12.99 27.16 -40.09
CA ASN A 86 12.78 28.34 -40.93
C ASN A 86 11.30 28.66 -41.15
N HIS A 87 10.97 29.94 -40.95
CA HIS A 87 9.73 30.66 -41.27
C HIS A 87 8.68 29.92 -42.13
N ARG A 88 7.88 29.03 -41.54
CA ARG A 88 6.47 28.83 -41.91
C ARG A 88 5.77 27.99 -40.84
N ARG A 89 5.01 28.65 -39.96
CA ARG A 89 4.21 28.09 -38.86
C ARG A 89 5.03 27.37 -37.78
N GLN A 90 5.68 28.15 -36.92
CA GLN A 90 6.03 27.65 -35.59
C GLN A 90 4.74 27.32 -34.83
N LYS A 91 4.46 26.04 -34.63
CA LYS A 91 3.48 25.59 -33.64
C LYS A 91 4.22 25.46 -32.30
N GLU A 92 3.63 25.99 -31.24
CA GLU A 92 4.08 25.66 -29.89
C GLU A 92 4.18 24.15 -29.74
N ARG A 93 5.33 23.68 -29.23
CA ARG A 93 5.57 22.27 -29.03
C ARG A 93 4.73 21.79 -27.85
N LYS A 94 3.53 21.27 -28.14
CA LYS A 94 2.52 20.83 -27.14
C LYS A 94 2.96 19.69 -26.20
N ARG A 95 4.14 19.09 -26.40
CA ARG A 95 4.61 17.94 -25.60
C ARG A 95 6.04 18.19 -25.12
N GLN A 96 6.24 18.14 -23.81
CA GLN A 96 7.56 17.99 -23.21
C GLN A 96 8.23 16.75 -23.80
N PHE A 97 9.45 16.91 -24.28
CA PHE A 97 10.28 15.83 -24.76
C PHE A 97 11.26 15.46 -23.66
N PHE A 98 11.17 14.22 -23.19
CA PHE A 98 12.08 13.66 -22.20
C PHE A 98 13.19 12.90 -22.91
N THR A 99 14.44 13.21 -22.58
CA THR A 99 15.57 12.37 -22.97
C THR A 99 15.87 11.41 -21.82
N PHE A 100 15.48 10.14 -21.92
CA PHE A 100 15.76 9.20 -20.83
C PHE A 100 17.27 8.92 -20.75
N MET A 101 17.83 9.08 -19.56
CA MET A 101 19.25 8.85 -19.29
C MET A 101 19.38 7.87 -18.12
N HIS A 102 20.34 6.95 -18.20
CA HIS A 102 20.74 6.07 -17.09
C HIS A 102 22.26 5.90 -17.10
N GLN A 103 22.92 6.14 -15.96
CA GLN A 103 24.38 6.09 -15.84
C GLN A 103 25.12 6.81 -16.99
N GLY A 104 24.67 8.01 -17.34
CA GLY A 104 25.26 8.81 -18.44
C GLY A 104 24.90 8.37 -19.86
N HIS A 105 24.18 7.26 -20.05
CA HIS A 105 23.77 6.77 -21.36
C HIS A 105 22.35 7.17 -21.69
N LYS A 106 22.12 7.58 -22.94
CA LYS A 106 20.76 7.81 -23.45
C LYS A 106 20.09 6.47 -23.72
N ILE A 107 18.90 6.30 -23.17
CA ILE A 107 18.12 5.08 -23.31
C ILE A 107 16.72 5.37 -23.85
N CYS A 108 16.04 4.35 -24.35
CA CYS A 108 14.67 4.46 -24.78
C CYS A 108 13.70 4.37 -23.59
N ARG A 109 12.45 4.79 -23.81
CA ARG A 109 11.39 4.74 -22.80
C ARG A 109 11.17 3.33 -22.25
N VAL A 110 11.27 2.30 -23.10
CA VAL A 110 11.04 0.90 -22.72
C VAL A 110 12.11 0.44 -21.73
N THR A 111 13.39 0.68 -22.06
CA THR A 111 14.51 0.36 -21.16
C THR A 111 14.40 1.12 -19.85
N PHE A 112 14.04 2.41 -19.89
CA PHE A 112 13.83 3.21 -18.68
C PHE A 112 12.72 2.61 -17.79
N GLN A 113 11.56 2.28 -18.36
CA GLN A 113 10.45 1.65 -17.65
C GLN A 113 10.85 0.32 -17.00
N LYS A 114 11.60 -0.52 -17.73
CA LYS A 114 12.08 -1.81 -17.21
C LYS A 114 13.16 -1.59 -16.15
N LEU A 115 14.10 -0.67 -16.27
CA LEU A 115 15.08 -0.38 -15.21
C LEU A 115 14.39 0.12 -13.93
N HIS A 116 13.39 0.98 -14.05
CA HIS A 116 12.70 1.58 -12.91
C HIS A 116 11.54 0.73 -12.35
N ALA A 117 11.41 -0.54 -12.76
CA ALA A 117 10.30 -1.41 -12.36
C ALA A 117 8.92 -0.70 -12.44
N CYS A 118 8.71 0.02 -13.54
CA CYS A 118 7.55 0.89 -13.71
C CYS A 118 6.78 0.50 -14.98
N GLY A 119 5.61 -0.10 -14.80
CA GLY A 119 4.72 -0.48 -15.90
C GLY A 119 4.24 0.72 -16.71
N LYS A 120 3.84 0.47 -17.95
CA LYS A 120 3.44 1.52 -18.92
C LYS A 120 2.36 2.45 -18.37
N ASN A 121 1.28 1.91 -17.80
CA ASN A 121 0.16 2.69 -17.27
C ASN A 121 0.60 3.56 -16.09
N ARG A 122 1.29 2.95 -15.11
CA ARG A 122 1.84 3.65 -13.95
C ARG A 122 2.76 4.79 -14.37
N PHE A 123 3.62 4.55 -15.35
CA PHE A 123 4.52 5.56 -15.87
C PHE A 123 3.78 6.74 -16.54
N GLU A 124 2.72 6.46 -17.29
CA GLU A 124 1.88 7.51 -17.91
C GLU A 124 1.17 8.37 -16.86
N GLU A 125 0.72 7.76 -15.76
CA GLU A 125 0.13 8.48 -14.64
C GLU A 125 1.15 9.33 -13.88
N ILE A 126 2.38 8.83 -13.69
CA ILE A 126 3.49 9.62 -13.09
C ILE A 126 3.76 10.86 -13.95
N ILE A 127 3.88 10.72 -15.26
CA ILE A 127 4.07 11.86 -16.17
C ILE A 127 2.91 12.85 -16.08
N LYS A 128 1.67 12.34 -16.04
CA LYS A 128 0.48 13.20 -15.93
C LYS A 128 0.52 13.99 -14.62
N ASN A 129 0.87 13.34 -13.52
CA ASN A 129 0.99 13.97 -12.22
C ASN A 129 2.11 15.01 -12.17
N ASP A 130 3.30 14.69 -12.67
CA ASP A 130 4.43 15.62 -12.76
C ASP A 130 4.04 16.91 -13.49
N ARG A 131 3.27 16.81 -14.58
CA ARG A 131 2.76 17.98 -15.31
C ARG A 131 1.75 18.84 -14.55
N MET A 132 0.95 18.23 -13.67
CA MET A 132 -0.12 18.94 -12.95
C MET A 132 0.36 19.46 -11.59
N ASN A 133 1.21 18.69 -10.92
CA ASN A 133 1.57 18.85 -9.51
C ASN A 133 3.08 18.99 -9.29
N GLY A 134 3.90 18.87 -10.34
CA GLY A 134 5.37 18.86 -10.22
C GLY A 134 5.90 17.62 -9.52
N LEU A 135 7.03 17.77 -8.81
CA LEU A 135 7.75 16.70 -8.11
C LEU A 135 7.04 16.20 -6.83
N ILE A 136 5.70 16.28 -6.76
CA ILE A 136 4.90 15.79 -5.65
C ILE A 136 4.45 14.36 -6.01
N PRO A 137 4.84 13.31 -5.27
CA PRO A 137 4.41 11.95 -5.57
C PRO A 137 2.89 11.81 -5.44
N ARG A 138 2.31 10.86 -6.17
CA ARG A 138 0.88 10.60 -6.06
C ARG A 138 0.58 9.98 -4.71
N VAL A 139 -0.45 10.49 -4.05
CA VAL A 139 -1.06 9.77 -2.93
C VAL A 139 -1.83 8.60 -3.53
N HIS A 140 -1.26 7.40 -3.45
CA HIS A 140 -2.01 6.19 -3.79
C HIS A 140 -3.18 6.08 -2.80
N GLY A 141 -4.38 6.33 -3.29
CA GLY A 141 -5.62 6.22 -2.52
C GLY A 141 -5.93 4.77 -2.18
N ASN A 142 -5.21 4.22 -1.21
CA ASN A 142 -5.50 2.93 -0.58
C ASN A 142 -5.24 2.95 0.94
N ALA A 143 -5.11 4.12 1.56
CA ALA A 143 -5.61 4.23 2.92
C ALA A 143 -7.14 4.30 2.77
N PRO A 144 -7.90 3.27 3.17
CA PRO A 144 -9.35 3.44 3.18
C PRO A 144 -9.64 4.70 4.00
N ASN A 145 -10.49 5.60 3.50
CA ASN A 145 -11.04 6.72 4.30
C ASN A 145 -11.81 6.24 5.56
N HIS A 146 -11.83 4.92 5.77
CA HIS A 146 -12.44 4.15 6.83
C HIS A 146 -11.42 3.29 7.59
N ALA A 147 -10.11 3.45 7.34
CA ALA A 147 -9.08 2.79 8.12
C ALA A 147 -9.18 3.32 9.55
N LEU A 148 -9.52 2.43 10.50
CA LEU A 148 -9.52 2.79 11.90
C LEU A 148 -8.09 3.07 12.33
N THR A 149 -7.88 4.23 12.94
CA THR A 149 -6.64 4.50 13.66
C THR A 149 -6.60 3.68 14.96
N TYR A 150 -5.43 3.58 15.57
CA TYR A 150 -5.29 2.96 16.89
C TYR A 150 -6.20 3.65 17.94
N ASP A 151 -6.30 4.97 17.88
CA ASP A 151 -7.15 5.76 18.77
C ASP A 151 -8.64 5.48 18.54
N ASP A 152 -9.07 5.24 17.30
CA ASP A 152 -10.46 4.85 17.00
C ASP A 152 -10.80 3.49 17.62
N ILE A 153 -9.88 2.53 17.55
CA ILE A 153 -10.05 1.22 18.17
C ILE A 153 -10.12 1.36 19.69
N LEU A 154 -9.20 2.12 20.30
CA LEU A 154 -9.19 2.35 21.74
C LEU A 154 -10.48 3.03 22.21
N ARG A 155 -11.00 4.00 21.47
CA ARG A 155 -12.25 4.70 21.79
C ARG A 155 -13.43 3.73 21.83
N VAL A 156 -13.57 2.88 20.82
CA VAL A 156 -14.62 1.86 20.78
C VAL A 156 -14.51 0.90 21.97
N VAL A 157 -13.30 0.38 22.22
CA VAL A 157 -13.05 -0.57 23.31
C VAL A 157 -13.32 0.07 24.68
N ALA A 158 -12.88 1.30 24.89
CA ALA A 158 -13.12 2.05 26.12
C ALA A 158 -14.61 2.32 26.32
N PHE A 159 -15.33 2.72 25.27
CA PHE A 159 -16.77 2.95 25.33
C PHE A 159 -17.53 1.71 25.79
N ILE A 160 -17.32 0.56 25.12
CA ILE A 160 -18.04 -0.69 25.46
C ILE A 160 -17.69 -1.16 26.87
N ARG A 161 -16.42 -1.04 27.29
CA ARG A 161 -16.01 -1.36 28.67
C ARG A 161 -16.75 -0.51 29.67
N ASN A 162 -16.72 0.82 29.51
CA ASN A 162 -17.39 1.75 30.41
C ASN A 162 -18.90 1.52 30.44
N TYR A 163 -19.51 1.24 29.29
CA TYR A 163 -20.92 0.87 29.21
C TYR A 163 -21.23 -0.38 30.04
N ALA A 164 -20.41 -1.42 29.93
CA ALA A 164 -20.57 -2.64 30.71
C ALA A 164 -20.20 -2.49 32.19
N GLU A 165 -19.38 -1.51 32.58
CA GLU A 165 -19.18 -1.19 34.00
C GLU A 165 -20.44 -0.56 34.62
N VAL A 166 -21.12 0.31 33.89
CA VAL A 166 -22.30 1.04 34.38
C VAL A 166 -23.55 0.18 34.33
N HIS A 167 -23.75 -0.57 33.24
CA HIS A 167 -24.98 -1.30 32.97
C HIS A 167 -24.84 -2.82 33.13
N GLY A 168 -23.61 -3.33 33.16
CA GLY A 168 -23.37 -4.77 33.18
C GLY A 168 -23.69 -5.39 34.55
N ILE A 169 -24.27 -6.57 34.49
CA ILE A 169 -24.57 -7.42 35.64
C ILE A 169 -23.51 -8.52 35.66
N SER A 170 -22.82 -8.64 36.79
CA SER A 170 -21.96 -9.79 37.07
C SER A 170 -22.79 -10.87 37.76
N LEU A 171 -22.59 -12.14 37.39
CA LEU A 171 -23.30 -13.23 38.06
C LEU A 171 -22.78 -13.39 39.50
N PRO A 172 -23.67 -13.52 40.50
CA PRO A 172 -23.25 -13.82 41.86
C PRO A 172 -22.82 -15.29 41.94
N GLY A 173 -21.51 -15.53 41.95
CA GLY A 173 -20.91 -16.80 42.37
C GLY A 173 -20.46 -17.76 41.26
N ARG A 174 -19.64 -18.73 41.67
CA ARG A 174 -19.09 -19.80 40.83
C ARG A 174 -20.15 -20.88 40.59
N ILE A 175 -20.56 -21.09 39.34
CA ILE A 175 -21.41 -22.21 38.94
C ILE A 175 -20.54 -23.49 38.93
N PRO A 176 -20.88 -24.55 39.70
CA PRO A 176 -20.14 -25.81 39.67
C PRO A 176 -20.09 -26.39 38.25
N GLY A 177 -18.89 -26.68 37.74
CA GLY A 177 -18.68 -27.25 36.40
C GLY A 177 -18.35 -26.25 35.29
N MET A 178 -18.43 -24.93 35.54
CA MET A 178 -18.16 -23.90 34.53
C MET A 178 -17.01 -22.98 34.97
N LYS A 179 -15.82 -23.15 34.38
CA LYS A 179 -14.63 -22.34 34.70
C LYS A 179 -14.64 -20.93 34.09
N SER A 180 -15.54 -20.64 33.14
CA SER A 180 -15.43 -19.48 32.23
C SER A 180 -16.29 -18.26 32.56
N TYR A 181 -17.14 -18.32 33.59
CA TYR A 181 -18.11 -17.25 33.89
C TYR A 181 -17.61 -16.24 34.93
N GLU A 182 -16.49 -16.52 35.59
CA GLU A 182 -15.95 -15.69 36.69
C GLU A 182 -15.61 -14.25 36.23
N ASN A 183 -15.43 -14.03 34.92
CA ASN A 183 -15.13 -12.72 34.31
C ASN A 183 -16.14 -12.28 33.23
N LYS A 184 -17.29 -12.96 33.11
CA LYS A 184 -18.32 -12.56 32.13
C LYS A 184 -19.17 -11.41 32.68
N LYS A 185 -19.41 -10.40 31.86
CA LYS A 185 -20.34 -9.29 32.14
C LYS A 185 -21.52 -9.38 31.19
N PHE A 186 -22.72 -9.40 31.75
CA PHE A 186 -23.95 -9.48 30.97
C PHE A 186 -24.60 -8.10 30.92
N LEU A 187 -24.89 -7.60 29.73
CA LEU A 187 -25.72 -6.43 29.58
C LEU A 187 -27.18 -6.76 29.94
N PRO A 188 -27.98 -5.78 30.37
CA PRO A 188 -29.38 -6.00 30.68
C PRO A 188 -30.12 -6.53 29.45
N CYS A 189 -31.05 -7.48 29.65
CA CYS A 189 -31.83 -8.07 28.56
C CYS A 189 -32.66 -7.05 27.77
N SER A 190 -32.91 -5.87 28.34
CA SER A 190 -33.58 -4.74 27.68
C SER A 190 -32.69 -4.00 26.67
N THR A 191 -31.38 -4.24 26.68
CA THR A 191 -30.40 -3.53 25.87
C THR A 191 -29.88 -4.42 24.75
N SER A 192 -30.04 -3.96 23.50
CA SER A 192 -29.44 -4.63 22.33
C SER A 192 -28.08 -4.04 21.99
N LYS A 193 -27.20 -4.81 21.32
CA LYS A 193 -25.91 -4.28 20.82
C LYS A 193 -26.07 -3.08 19.89
N ARG A 194 -27.17 -3.02 19.15
CA ARG A 194 -27.55 -1.87 18.32
C ARG A 194 -27.83 -0.64 19.17
N GLN A 195 -28.53 -0.79 20.30
CA GLN A 195 -28.78 0.32 21.22
C GLN A 195 -27.48 0.90 21.77
N VAL A 196 -26.56 0.03 22.22
CA VAL A 196 -25.23 0.45 22.68
C VAL A 196 -24.45 1.17 21.58
N TYR A 197 -24.58 0.72 20.32
CA TYR A 197 -23.97 1.40 19.18
C TYR A 197 -24.57 2.79 18.91
N LEU A 198 -25.88 2.97 19.06
CA LEU A 198 -26.51 4.29 18.89
C LEU A 198 -26.02 5.29 19.94
N GLU A 199 -25.90 4.86 21.19
CA GLU A 199 -25.33 5.68 22.27
C GLU A 199 -23.84 6.00 22.02
N TYR A 200 -23.08 5.04 21.47
CA TYR A 200 -21.70 5.29 21.03
C TYR A 200 -21.64 6.35 19.93
N ALA A 201 -22.52 6.26 18.92
CA ALA A 201 -22.56 7.19 17.81
C ALA A 201 -22.92 8.61 18.28
N GLU A 202 -23.89 8.73 19.19
CA GLU A 202 -24.26 10.01 19.83
C GLU A 202 -23.09 10.58 20.65
N SER A 203 -22.38 9.74 21.42
CA SER A 203 -21.20 10.20 22.16
C SER A 203 -20.07 10.70 21.25
N CYS A 204 -19.90 10.08 20.07
CA CYS A 204 -18.94 10.52 19.07
C CYS A 204 -19.31 11.90 18.50
N GLU A 205 -20.61 12.11 18.24
CA GLU A 205 -21.12 13.40 17.76
C GLU A 205 -20.86 14.52 18.77
N GLY A 206 -21.11 14.28 20.06
CA GLY A 206 -20.82 15.25 21.12
C GLY A 206 -19.34 15.58 21.30
N LEU A 207 -18.45 14.68 20.89
CA LEU A 207 -16.99 14.87 20.89
C LEU A 207 -16.44 15.38 19.56
N TYR A 208 -17.29 15.67 18.57
CA TYR A 208 -16.91 16.05 17.21
C TYR A 208 -15.96 15.05 16.52
N VAL A 209 -16.10 13.76 16.84
CA VAL A 209 -15.32 12.67 16.21
C VAL A 209 -16.21 11.79 15.34
N LYS A 210 -15.65 11.24 14.27
CA LYS A 210 -16.39 10.36 13.36
C LYS A 210 -16.59 8.98 13.98
N ALA A 211 -17.85 8.56 14.17
CA ALA A 211 -18.16 7.20 14.59
C ALA A 211 -17.78 6.18 13.50
N CYS A 212 -17.30 5.00 13.93
CA CYS A 212 -17.11 3.87 13.03
C CYS A 212 -18.46 3.25 12.67
N ALA A 213 -18.53 2.51 11.55
CA ALA A 213 -19.74 1.80 11.17
C ALA A 213 -20.15 0.74 12.22
N GLU A 214 -21.46 0.47 12.34
CA GLU A 214 -22.03 -0.51 13.28
C GLU A 214 -21.43 -1.92 13.10
N THR A 215 -21.20 -2.33 11.86
CA THR A 215 -20.57 -3.62 11.54
C THR A 215 -19.15 -3.70 12.11
N THR A 216 -18.39 -2.62 11.99
CA THR A 216 -17.04 -2.49 12.54
C THR A 216 -17.05 -2.47 14.06
N PHE A 217 -17.98 -1.71 14.67
CA PHE A 217 -18.18 -1.67 16.12
C PHE A 217 -18.44 -3.08 16.68
N ASN A 218 -19.37 -3.82 16.08
CA ASN A 218 -19.68 -5.19 16.46
C ASN A 218 -18.50 -6.16 16.26
N MET A 219 -17.70 -5.97 15.20
CA MET A 219 -16.47 -6.74 14.98
C MET A 219 -15.44 -6.48 16.08
N LEU A 220 -15.20 -5.22 16.43
CA LEU A 220 -14.27 -4.83 17.50
C LEU A 220 -14.72 -5.37 18.86
N TRP A 221 -16.02 -5.31 19.15
CA TRP A 221 -16.60 -5.90 20.35
C TRP A 221 -16.31 -7.39 20.44
N ARG A 222 -16.64 -8.17 19.40
CA ARG A 222 -16.39 -9.62 19.38
C ARG A 222 -14.90 -9.96 19.51
N ARG A 223 -14.03 -9.14 18.92
CA ARG A 223 -12.58 -9.39 18.88
C ARG A 223 -11.89 -9.07 20.19
N TYR A 224 -12.20 -7.91 20.80
CA TYR A 224 -11.45 -7.39 21.95
C TYR A 224 -12.19 -7.55 23.28
N LEU A 225 -13.51 -7.74 23.25
CA LEU A 225 -14.37 -7.82 24.43
C LEU A 225 -15.34 -9.02 24.37
N PRO A 226 -14.85 -10.24 24.08
CA PRO A 226 -15.72 -11.43 23.96
C PRO A 226 -16.40 -11.84 25.27
N TYR A 227 -15.97 -11.28 26.40
CA TYR A 227 -16.51 -11.55 27.73
C TYR A 227 -17.67 -10.62 28.14
N ILE A 228 -18.03 -9.64 27.29
CA ILE A 228 -19.19 -8.76 27.48
C ILE A 228 -20.28 -9.23 26.52
N GLU A 229 -21.37 -9.76 27.06
CA GLU A 229 -22.49 -10.36 26.31
C GLU A 229 -23.80 -9.59 26.48
#